data_AF-A0A3D2SFW8-F1
#
_entry.id   AF-A0A3D2SFW8-F1
#
_cell.length_a   1.000
_cell.length_b   1.000
_cell.length_c   1.000
_cell.angle_alpha   90.00
_cell.angle_beta   90.00
_cell.angle_gamma   90.00
#
_symmetry.space_group_name_H-M   'P 1'
#
loop_
_entity.id
_entity.type
_entity.pdbx_description
1 polymer ?
#
loop_
_entity_poly.entity_id
_entity_poly.type
_entity_poly.pdbx_seq_one_letter_code
_entity_poly.pdbx_strand_id
1 'polypeptide(L)'
;MPNKLEEIPIEIHPLKPFLPPQASLLMLGSFPPQQKRWSMDFYYPNWNNDMWRIMGLLYYDNKSHFLREPLKTFDRESIIKFLIEKGIALYDTASSIKRL
;
A
#
# COMPACT_ATOMS: atom_id res chain seq x y z
N MET A 1 37.89 -14.14 15.57
CA MET A 1 37.16 -12.91 15.99
C MET A 1 35.68 -13.17 15.75
N PRO A 2 34.78 -13.03 16.73
CA PRO A 2 33.37 -13.21 16.43
C PRO A 2 32.94 -12.07 15.51
N ASN A 3 32.35 -12.45 14.37
CA ASN A 3 31.73 -11.55 13.40
C ASN A 3 30.72 -10.69 14.16
N LYS A 4 30.95 -9.38 14.24
CA LYS A 4 29.93 -8.46 14.74
C LYS A 4 28.82 -8.52 13.71
N LEU A 5 27.76 -9.27 13.98
CA LEU A 5 26.51 -9.20 13.23
C LEU A 5 26.15 -7.71 13.22
N GLU A 6 26.31 -7.03 12.08
CA GLU A 6 25.86 -5.66 11.95
C GLU A 6 24.39 -5.63 12.37
N GLU A 7 24.09 -4.77 13.33
CA GLU A 7 22.76 -4.74 13.91
C GLU A 7 21.78 -4.29 12.83
N ILE A 8 20.88 -5.19 12.42
CA ILE A 8 19.88 -4.87 11.40
C ILE A 8 19.02 -3.70 11.92
N PRO A 9 18.97 -2.56 11.20
CA PRO A 9 18.25 -1.39 11.65
C PRO A 9 16.75 -1.67 11.71
N ILE A 10 16.07 -1.06 12.68
CA ILE A 10 14.62 -1.12 12.78
C ILE A 10 14.03 -0.15 11.76
N GLU A 11 13.19 -0.67 10.85
CA GLU A 11 12.35 0.15 9.98
C GLU A 11 11.03 0.44 10.67
N ILE A 12 10.63 1.72 10.72
CA ILE A 12 9.33 2.15 11.22
C ILE A 12 8.36 2.31 10.06
N HIS A 13 7.10 1.96 10.30
CA HIS A 13 6.05 2.08 9.31
C HIS A 13 5.89 3.54 8.84
N PRO A 14 6.07 3.85 7.55
CA PRO A 14 6.12 5.22 7.06
C PRO A 14 4.74 5.87 6.87
N LEU A 15 3.68 5.07 6.69
CA LEU A 15 2.33 5.58 6.46
C LEU A 15 1.51 5.61 7.75
N LYS A 16 0.62 6.60 7.85
CA LYS A 16 -0.44 6.60 8.87
C LYS A 16 -1.59 5.68 8.43
N PRO A 17 -2.32 5.06 9.37
CA PRO A 17 -3.56 4.35 9.05
C PRO A 17 -4.50 5.21 8.21
N PHE A 18 -5.08 4.63 7.16
CA PHE A 18 -6.14 5.27 6.40
C PHE A 18 -7.48 4.77 6.93
N LEU A 19 -8.19 5.63 7.67
CA LEU A 19 -9.39 5.26 8.43
C LEU A 19 -10.57 6.18 8.07
N PRO A 20 -11.31 5.91 6.97
CA PRO A 20 -12.56 6.60 6.69
C PRO A 20 -13.55 6.44 7.88
N PRO A 21 -14.26 7.49 8.31
CA PRO A 21 -15.20 7.39 9.45
C PRO A 21 -16.29 6.33 9.28
N GLN A 22 -16.71 6.09 8.05
CA GLN A 22 -17.72 5.10 7.66
C GLN A 22 -17.14 3.71 7.36
N ALA A 23 -15.85 3.46 7.66
CA ALA A 23 -15.22 2.22 7.30
C ALA A 23 -15.88 1.01 7.98
N SER A 24 -16.24 0.02 7.18
CA SER A 24 -16.81 -1.27 7.62
C SER A 24 -15.87 -2.44 7.33
N LEU A 25 -14.89 -2.23 6.45
CA LEU A 25 -13.84 -3.19 6.13
C LEU A 25 -12.46 -2.59 6.44
N LEU A 26 -11.61 -3.32 7.16
CA LEU A 26 -10.20 -3.01 7.33
C LEU A 26 -9.36 -4.05 6.59
N MET A 27 -8.57 -3.61 5.62
CA MET A 27 -7.56 -4.46 4.98
C MET A 27 -6.21 -4.22 5.64
N LEU A 28 -5.57 -5.31 6.08
CA LEU A 28 -4.25 -5.29 6.69
C LEU A 28 -3.24 -5.99 5.78
N GLY A 29 -2.25 -5.25 5.31
CA GLY A 29 -1.04 -5.84 4.74
C GLY A 29 -0.08 -6.29 5.86
N SER A 30 1.11 -6.77 5.48
CA SER A 30 2.14 -7.18 6.43
C SER A 30 3.00 -6.01 6.89
N PHE A 31 3.73 -5.41 5.95
CA PHE A 31 4.53 -4.19 6.09
C PHE A 31 4.86 -3.65 4.69
N PRO A 32 4.94 -2.34 4.47
CA PRO A 32 5.16 -1.80 3.13
C PRO A 32 6.55 -2.17 2.58
N PRO A 33 6.70 -2.26 1.25
CA PRO A 33 8.00 -2.42 0.63
C PRO A 33 8.87 -1.18 0.90
N GLN A 34 10.18 -1.28 0.69
CA GLN A 34 11.06 -0.12 0.75
C GLN A 34 10.57 0.99 -0.22
N GLN A 35 10.60 2.25 0.23
CA GLN A 35 10.08 3.41 -0.52
C GLN A 35 10.66 3.55 -1.94
N LYS A 36 11.89 3.09 -2.19
CA LYS A 36 12.50 3.04 -3.52
C LYS A 36 11.71 2.22 -4.56
N ARG A 37 10.79 1.36 -4.12
CA ARG A 37 9.91 0.54 -4.96
C ARG A 37 8.51 1.14 -5.13
N TRP A 38 8.25 2.31 -4.55
CA TRP A 38 6.93 2.93 -4.57
C TRP A 38 6.79 3.73 -5.86
N SER A 39 5.75 3.44 -6.64
CA SER A 39 5.31 4.31 -7.73
C SER A 39 4.35 5.39 -7.24
N MET A 40 3.77 5.24 -6.04
CA MET A 40 2.79 6.14 -5.44
C MET A 40 3.03 6.25 -3.92
N ASP A 41 2.80 7.42 -3.32
CA ASP A 41 2.88 7.64 -1.88
C ASP A 41 1.56 7.27 -1.16
N PHE A 42 1.25 5.96 -1.16
CA PHE A 42 0.06 5.37 -0.52
C PHE A 42 0.18 3.82 -0.39
N TYR A 43 -0.85 3.14 0.10
CA TYR A 43 -0.85 1.67 0.25
C TYR A 43 -0.81 0.91 -1.08
N TYR A 44 -0.21 -0.29 -1.04
CA TYR A 44 0.09 -1.14 -2.21
C TYR A 44 0.80 -0.37 -3.34
N PRO A 45 1.93 0.31 -3.06
CA PRO A 45 2.50 1.32 -3.95
C PRO A 45 3.39 0.75 -5.06
N ASN A 46 3.74 -0.53 -5.03
CA ASN A 46 4.63 -1.11 -6.05
C ASN A 46 3.83 -1.30 -7.34
N TRP A 47 4.29 -0.75 -8.47
CA TRP A 47 3.61 -0.86 -9.76
C TRP A 47 3.25 -2.30 -10.17
N ASN A 48 4.08 -3.27 -9.77
CA ASN A 48 3.85 -4.69 -10.05
C ASN A 48 2.87 -5.37 -9.07
N ASN A 49 2.40 -4.67 -8.03
CA ASN A 49 1.38 -5.18 -7.14
C ASN A 49 0.02 -5.08 -7.83
N ASP A 50 -0.70 -6.18 -7.92
CA ASP A 50 -1.97 -6.26 -8.66
C ASP A 50 -3.19 -5.85 -7.85
N MET A 51 -3.05 -5.51 -6.57
CA MET A 51 -4.19 -5.21 -5.72
C MET A 51 -5.08 -4.12 -6.32
N TRP A 52 -4.53 -2.99 -6.80
CA TRP A 52 -5.36 -1.94 -7.43
C TRP A 52 -5.95 -2.37 -8.78
N ARG A 53 -5.30 -3.29 -9.51
CA ARG A 53 -5.86 -3.86 -10.75
C ARG A 53 -7.03 -4.79 -10.46
N ILE A 54 -6.91 -5.61 -9.40
CA ILE A 54 -7.98 -6.48 -8.93
C ILE A 54 -9.18 -5.64 -8.47
N MET A 55 -8.97 -4.58 -7.69
CA MET A 55 -10.06 -3.69 -7.28
C MET A 55 -10.71 -2.99 -8.49
N GLY A 56 -9.91 -2.57 -9.48
CA GLY A 56 -10.42 -2.01 -10.73
C GLY A 56 -11.32 -2.99 -11.50
N LEU A 57 -10.91 -4.26 -11.61
CA LEU A 57 -11.73 -5.31 -12.23
C LEU A 57 -13.02 -5.57 -11.46
N LEU A 58 -12.94 -5.80 -10.15
CA LEU A 58 -14.08 -6.19 -9.34
C LEU A 58 -15.18 -5.13 -9.27
N TYR A 59 -14.81 -3.84 -9.27
CA TYR A 59 -15.77 -2.75 -9.08
C TYR A 59 -16.11 -1.96 -10.34
N TYR A 60 -15.27 -2.04 -11.38
CA TYR A 60 -15.42 -1.22 -12.59
C TYR A 60 -15.26 -2.01 -13.89
N ASP A 61 -15.08 -3.33 -13.82
CA ASP A 61 -14.78 -4.19 -14.98
C ASP A 61 -13.58 -3.68 -15.81
N ASN A 62 -12.65 -2.98 -15.15
CA ASN A 62 -11.53 -2.33 -15.81
C ASN A 62 -10.28 -2.39 -14.91
N LYS A 63 -9.35 -3.29 -15.25
CA LYS A 63 -8.05 -3.43 -14.56
C LYS A 63 -7.21 -2.16 -14.54
N SER A 64 -7.43 -1.25 -15.49
CA SER A 64 -6.68 -0.01 -15.63
C SER A 64 -7.33 1.17 -14.94
N HIS A 65 -8.49 1.00 -14.28
CA HIS A 65 -9.28 2.08 -13.68
C HIS A 65 -8.48 2.97 -12.71
N PHE A 66 -7.57 2.38 -11.93
CA PHE A 66 -6.74 3.08 -10.95
C PHE A 66 -5.31 3.34 -11.44
N LEU A 67 -5.01 3.14 -12.71
CA LEU A 67 -3.66 3.32 -13.26
C LEU A 67 -3.53 4.71 -13.91
N ARG A 68 -2.36 5.33 -13.77
CA ARG A 68 -1.92 6.48 -14.58
C ARG A 68 -0.85 6.01 -15.55
N GLU A 69 -1.28 5.61 -16.74
CA GLU A 69 -0.39 5.35 -17.86
C GLU A 69 -0.18 6.63 -18.69
N PRO A 70 1.02 6.86 -19.27
CA PRO A 70 2.19 5.97 -19.32
C PRO A 70 3.14 6.10 -18.11
N LEU A 71 2.79 6.87 -17.09
CA LEU A 71 3.66 7.20 -15.95
C LEU A 71 4.05 6.00 -15.06
N LYS A 72 3.46 4.81 -15.30
CA LYS A 72 3.65 3.60 -14.49
C LYS A 72 3.47 3.87 -12.99
N THR A 73 2.40 4.59 -12.66
CA THR A 73 1.96 4.87 -11.30
C THR A 73 0.46 4.65 -11.14
N PHE A 74 -0.01 4.60 -9.90
CA PHE A 74 -1.42 4.50 -9.57
C PHE A 74 -2.01 5.89 -9.35
N ASP A 75 -3.30 6.04 -9.64
CA ASP A 75 -4.05 7.26 -9.34
C ASP A 75 -4.48 7.28 -7.87
N ARG A 76 -3.63 7.86 -7.03
CA ARG A 76 -3.86 7.99 -5.58
C ARG A 76 -5.21 8.64 -5.25
N GLU A 77 -5.63 9.64 -6.02
CA GLU A 77 -6.85 10.39 -5.71
C GLU A 77 -8.10 9.59 -6.02
N SER A 78 -8.14 8.89 -7.16
CA SER A 78 -9.27 8.01 -7.48
C SER A 78 -9.36 6.84 -6.51
N ILE A 79 -8.21 6.29 -6.10
CA ILE A 79 -8.12 5.26 -5.05
C ILE A 79 -8.72 5.76 -3.74
N ILE A 80 -8.32 6.92 -3.25
CA ILE A 80 -8.84 7.46 -1.98
C ILE A 80 -10.35 7.68 -2.06
N LYS A 81 -10.85 8.24 -3.17
CA LYS A 81 -12.29 8.43 -3.38
C LYS A 81 -13.03 7.10 -3.34
N PHE A 82 -12.53 6.09 -4.05
CA PHE A 82 -13.08 4.74 -4.06
C PHE A 82 -13.13 4.12 -2.64
N LEU A 83 -12.03 4.19 -1.88
CA LEU A 83 -11.98 3.62 -0.54
C LEU A 83 -12.95 4.31 0.43
N ILE A 84 -13.08 5.63 0.34
CA ILE A 84 -14.06 6.39 1.13
C ILE A 84 -15.48 5.97 0.73
N GLU A 85 -15.78 5.91 -0.57
CA GLU A 85 -17.10 5.52 -1.07
C GLU A 85 -17.48 4.10 -0.60
N LYS A 86 -16.54 3.16 -0.64
CA LYS A 86 -16.77 1.76 -0.23
C LYS A 86 -16.61 1.49 1.27
N GLY A 87 -16.17 2.47 2.06
CA GLY A 87 -15.92 2.28 3.49
C GLY A 87 -14.80 1.28 3.77
N ILE A 88 -13.69 1.38 3.04
CA ILE A 88 -12.52 0.50 3.18
C ILE A 88 -11.37 1.27 3.85
N ALA A 89 -10.99 0.83 5.04
CA ALA A 89 -9.80 1.27 5.75
C ALA A 89 -8.58 0.42 5.38
N LEU A 90 -7.39 1.03 5.44
CA LEU A 90 -6.12 0.37 5.14
C LEU A 90 -5.11 0.61 6.26
N TYR A 91 -4.42 -0.45 6.65
CA TYR A 91 -3.17 -0.36 7.40
C TYR A 91 -2.29 -1.59 7.14
N ASP A 92 -1.20 -1.71 7.88
CA ASP A 92 -0.36 -2.91 7.89
C ASP A 92 -0.29 -3.47 9.31
N THR A 93 0.00 -4.77 9.40
CA THR A 93 0.01 -5.50 10.67
C THR A 93 1.20 -5.11 11.54
N ALA A 94 2.37 -4.89 10.94
CA ALA A 94 3.57 -4.48 11.66
C ALA A 94 3.76 -2.96 11.62
N SER A 95 4.02 -2.35 12.78
CA SER A 95 4.40 -0.93 12.87
C SER A 95 5.91 -0.71 12.88
N SER A 96 6.69 -1.77 13.15
CA SER A 96 8.15 -1.76 13.12
C SER A 96 8.69 -3.15 12.80
N ILE A 97 9.73 -3.24 11.97
CA ILE A 97 10.35 -4.52 11.58
C ILE A 97 11.88 -4.43 11.59
N LYS A 98 12.55 -5.59 11.67
CA LYS A 98 13.93 -5.77 11.21
C LYS A 98 13.88 -6.54 9.90
N ARG A 99 14.28 -5.91 8.79
CA ARG A 99 14.23 -6.53 7.47
C ARG A 99 15.51 -7.34 7.23
N LEU A 100 15.34 -8.65 7.01
CA LEU A 100 16.43 -9.58 6.69
C LEU A 100 16.94 -9.39 5.25
#